data_AF-A0A9D9VD27-F1
#
_entry.id   AF-A0A9D9VD27-F1
#
_cell.length_a   1.000
_cell.length_b   1.000
_cell.length_c   1.000
_cell.angle_alpha   90.00
_cell.angle_beta   90.00
_cell.angle_gamma   90.00
#
_symmetry.space_group_name_H-M   'P 1'
#
loop_
_entity.id
_entity.type
_entity.pdbx_description
1 polymer ?
#
loop_
_entity_poly.entity_id
_entity_poly.type
_entity_poly.pdbx_seq_one_letter_code
_entity_poly.pdbx_strand_id
1 'polypeptide(L)'
;MVEKRIALDEEAKTMLPAVLQMRHHAKDSVQSHINTVCARMQDSDSLGHHIAVVFPEAMLQAEIHHRASPEMIQTLQQAAQSSTRRAYVGEQEIIVGNYGQDGTTIFVSETMERLRRSVWNDLVLRQNS
;
A
#
# COMPACT_ATOMS: atom_id res chain seq x y z
N MET A 1 -3.54 -14.15 5.96
CA MET A 1 -3.96 -12.83 6.46
C MET A 1 -2.86 -12.11 7.23
N VAL A 2 -2.33 -12.69 8.31
CA VAL A 2 -1.17 -12.14 9.05
C VAL A 2 0.06 -12.00 8.14
N GLU A 3 0.33 -13.02 7.31
CA GLU A 3 1.44 -13.01 6.35
C GLU A 3 1.36 -11.84 5.35
N LYS A 4 0.17 -11.55 4.82
CA LYS A 4 0.00 -10.42 3.90
C LYS A 4 0.25 -9.08 4.58
N ARG A 5 -0.23 -8.90 5.81
CA ARG A 5 0.09 -7.70 6.60
C ARG A 5 1.61 -7.53 6.74
N ILE A 6 2.32 -8.61 7.11
CA ILE A 6 3.78 -8.59 7.26
C ILE A 6 4.45 -8.24 5.93
N ALA A 7 4.00 -8.83 4.81
CA ALA A 7 4.52 -8.51 3.49
C ALA A 7 4.35 -7.02 3.15
N LEU A 8 3.16 -6.45 3.39
CA LEU A 8 2.91 -5.02 3.19
C LEU A 8 3.75 -4.13 4.13
N ASP A 9 4.01 -4.56 5.36
CA ASP A 9 4.92 -3.86 6.28
C ASP A 9 6.37 -3.89 5.75
N GLU A 10 6.83 -5.02 5.20
CA GLU A 10 8.17 -5.16 4.61
C GLU A 10 8.31 -4.34 3.31
N GLU A 11 7.26 -4.26 2.49
CA GLU A 11 7.22 -3.37 1.33
C GLU A 11 7.34 -1.91 1.78
N ALA A 12 6.57 -1.48 2.78
CA ALA A 12 6.66 -0.14 3.36
C ALA A 12 8.06 0.16 3.92
N LYS A 13 8.68 -0.79 4.63
CA LYS A 13 10.07 -0.70 5.12
C LYS A 13 11.07 -0.53 3.99
N THR A 14 10.92 -1.31 2.92
CA THR A 14 11.83 -1.30 1.77
C THR A 14 11.78 0.04 1.03
N MET A 15 10.62 0.67 0.95
CA MET A 15 10.46 1.97 0.30
C MET A 15 11.00 3.16 1.11
N LEU A 16 10.94 3.07 2.44
CA LEU A 16 11.21 4.21 3.32
C LEU A 16 12.59 4.86 3.10
N PRO A 17 13.73 4.14 2.96
CA PRO A 17 15.03 4.78 2.77
C PRO A 17 15.09 5.67 1.53
N ALA A 18 14.51 5.22 0.42
CA ALA A 18 14.45 6.00 -0.82
C ALA A 18 13.63 7.28 -0.65
N VAL A 19 12.48 7.18 0.03
CA VAL A 19 11.63 8.35 0.32
C VAL A 19 12.31 9.33 1.26
N LEU A 20 12.98 8.84 2.31
CA LEU A 20 13.74 9.69 3.23
C LEU A 20 14.87 10.44 2.51
N GLN A 21 15.55 9.81 1.56
CA GLN A 21 16.56 10.48 0.76
C GLN A 21 15.96 11.53 -0.18
N MET A 22 14.86 11.21 -0.86
CA MET A 22 14.25 12.08 -1.89
C MET A 22 13.51 13.29 -1.30
N ARG A 23 12.87 13.15 -0.13
CA ARG A 23 12.07 14.24 0.47
C ARG A 23 12.89 15.51 0.75
N HIS A 24 14.19 15.37 1.00
CA HIS A 24 15.09 16.50 1.23
C HIS A 24 15.38 17.33 -0.03
N HIS A 25 15.08 16.81 -1.21
CA HIS A 25 15.37 17.46 -2.48
C HIS A 25 14.12 18.00 -3.17
N ALA A 26 13.08 17.16 -3.35
CA ALA A 26 11.84 17.59 -4.00
C ALA A 26 10.68 16.62 -3.70
N LYS A 27 9.49 17.20 -3.45
CA LYS A 27 8.23 16.43 -3.33
C LYS A 27 7.89 15.67 -4.61
N ASP A 28 8.16 16.27 -5.77
CA ASP A 28 7.90 15.67 -7.08
C ASP A 28 8.70 14.39 -7.31
N SER A 29 9.92 14.30 -6.77
CA SER A 29 10.72 13.07 -6.81
C SER A 29 10.08 11.95 -6.00
N VAL A 30 9.52 12.26 -4.82
CA VAL A 30 8.77 11.30 -4.01
C VAL A 30 7.50 10.85 -4.74
N GLN A 31 6.75 11.79 -5.35
CA GLN A 31 5.55 11.49 -6.11
C GLN A 31 5.85 10.57 -7.31
N SER A 32 6.87 10.90 -8.09
CA SER A 32 7.31 10.08 -9.23
C SER A 32 7.76 8.68 -8.79
N HIS A 33 8.48 8.60 -7.67
CA HIS A 33 8.91 7.34 -7.09
C HIS A 33 7.72 6.46 -6.69
N ILE A 34 6.77 6.96 -5.90
CA ILE A 34 5.63 6.15 -5.46
C ILE A 34 4.70 5.75 -6.61
N ASN A 35 4.55 6.62 -7.62
CA ASN A 35 3.85 6.27 -8.85
C ASN A 35 4.53 5.10 -9.58
N THR A 36 5.86 5.14 -9.71
CA THR A 36 6.64 4.09 -10.37
C THR A 36 6.58 2.76 -9.62
N VAL A 37 6.72 2.80 -8.29
CA VAL A 37 6.64 1.59 -7.46
C VAL A 37 5.24 0.99 -7.52
N CYS A 38 4.20 1.81 -7.35
CA CYS A 38 2.81 1.37 -7.43
C CYS A 38 2.49 0.70 -8.79
N ALA A 39 2.94 1.30 -9.90
CA ALA A 39 2.74 0.72 -11.22
C ALA A 39 3.43 -0.66 -11.36
N ARG A 40 4.68 -0.79 -10.90
CA ARG A 40 5.42 -2.07 -10.96
C ARG A 40 4.83 -3.16 -10.07
N MET A 41 4.34 -2.81 -8.89
CA MET A 41 3.68 -3.77 -7.99
C MET A 41 2.37 -4.30 -8.57
N GLN A 42 1.77 -3.56 -9.51
CA GLN A 42 0.55 -3.96 -10.17
C GLN A 42 0.82 -4.89 -11.39
N ASP A 43 2.00 -4.81 -12.01
CA ASP A 43 2.44 -5.72 -13.09
C ASP A 43 2.76 -7.15 -12.58
N SER A 44 3.00 -7.34 -11.29
CA SER A 44 3.41 -8.60 -10.67
C SER A 44 2.24 -9.37 -10.01
N ASP A 45 1.16 -9.65 -10.74
CA ASP A 45 -0.01 -10.43 -10.28
C ASP A 45 -0.90 -9.80 -9.17
N SER A 46 -0.65 -8.55 -8.73
CA SER A 46 -1.47 -7.88 -7.71
C SER A 46 -2.14 -6.58 -8.20
N LEU A 47 -3.24 -6.75 -8.94
CA LEU A 47 -4.19 -5.67 -9.27
C LEU A 47 -4.92 -5.22 -7.99
N GLY A 48 -4.49 -4.14 -7.36
CA GLY A 48 -5.07 -3.75 -6.07
C GLY A 48 -4.24 -2.84 -5.19
N HIS A 49 -2.95 -2.67 -5.46
CA HIS A 49 -2.06 -1.92 -4.58
C HIS A 49 -2.30 -0.41 -4.59
N HIS A 50 -2.31 0.20 -3.40
CA HIS A 50 -2.24 1.65 -3.26
C HIS A 50 -1.14 2.04 -2.29
N ILE A 51 -0.41 3.11 -2.62
CA ILE A 51 0.72 3.60 -1.84
C ILE A 51 0.46 5.04 -1.45
N ALA A 52 0.69 5.36 -0.18
CA ALA A 52 0.70 6.73 0.29
C ALA A 52 1.92 7.00 1.19
N VAL A 53 2.37 8.24 1.18
CA VAL A 53 3.49 8.73 2.00
C VAL A 53 3.01 9.96 2.74
N VAL A 54 3.19 9.94 4.05
CA VAL A 54 2.92 11.10 4.91
C VAL A 54 4.23 11.55 5.54
N PHE A 55 4.53 12.84 5.43
CA PHE A 55 5.70 13.47 6.04
C PHE A 55 5.35 14.94 6.39
N PRO A 56 6.12 15.62 7.25
CA PRO A 56 5.67 16.87 7.90
C PRO A 56 5.15 17.95 6.93
N GLU A 57 5.78 18.05 5.76
CA GLU A 57 5.45 19.05 4.75
C GLU A 57 4.44 18.57 3.69
N ALA A 58 4.11 17.28 3.61
CA ALA A 58 3.22 16.77 2.58
C ALA A 58 2.61 15.39 2.86
N MET A 59 1.51 15.16 2.17
CA MET A 59 0.85 13.88 2.07
C MET A 59 0.67 13.58 0.59
N LEU A 60 1.36 12.54 0.13
CA LEU A 60 1.41 12.12 -1.26
C LEU A 60 0.76 10.75 -1.37
N GLN A 61 0.13 10.48 -2.50
CA GLN A 61 -0.42 9.16 -2.81
C GLN A 61 -0.20 8.83 -4.27
N ALA A 62 -0.04 7.55 -4.58
CA ALA A 62 0.09 7.11 -5.95
C ALA A 62 -1.16 7.50 -6.74
N GLU A 63 -0.97 8.20 -7.85
CA GLU A 63 -2.05 8.68 -8.72
C GLU A 63 -2.39 7.68 -9.83
N ILE A 64 -1.56 6.64 -9.96
CA ILE A 64 -1.76 5.56 -10.91
C ILE A 64 -3.04 4.80 -10.57
N HIS A 65 -3.80 4.41 -11.59
CA HIS A 65 -5.08 3.70 -11.48
C HIS A 65 -6.25 4.52 -10.87
N HIS A 66 -6.12 5.85 -10.76
CA HIS A 66 -7.20 6.77 -10.38
C HIS A 66 -7.87 6.49 -9.02
N ARG A 67 -7.13 5.87 -8.09
CA ARG A 67 -7.59 5.59 -6.72
C ARG A 67 -7.19 6.65 -5.71
N ALA A 68 -6.41 7.64 -6.13
CA ALA A 68 -6.01 8.74 -5.29
C ALA A 68 -7.24 9.56 -4.88
N SER A 69 -7.55 9.55 -3.59
CA SER A 69 -8.64 10.34 -3.03
C SER A 69 -8.37 10.71 -1.57
N PRO A 70 -9.01 11.76 -1.03
CA PRO A 70 -8.96 12.05 0.39
C PRO A 70 -9.51 10.91 1.25
N GLU A 71 -10.57 10.24 0.79
CA GLU A 71 -11.17 9.07 1.44
C GLU A 71 -10.16 7.93 1.59
N MET A 72 -9.41 7.63 0.52
CA MET A 72 -8.40 6.57 0.52
C MET A 72 -7.34 6.84 1.61
N ILE A 73 -6.79 8.05 1.66
CA ILE A 73 -5.82 8.45 2.69
C ILE A 73 -6.38 8.27 4.09
N GLN A 74 -7.59 8.78 4.35
CA GLN A 74 -8.22 8.67 5.66
C GLN A 74 -8.38 7.20 6.05
N THR A 75 -8.78 6.37 5.09
CA THR A 75 -8.96 4.93 5.29
C THR A 75 -7.64 4.23 5.60
N LEU A 76 -6.55 4.57 4.91
CA LEU A 76 -5.21 4.04 5.21
C LEU A 76 -4.79 4.33 6.65
N GLN A 77 -4.98 5.58 7.09
CA GLN A 77 -4.64 6.01 8.45
C GLN A 77 -5.51 5.29 9.50
N GLN A 78 -6.82 5.19 9.26
CA GLN A 78 -7.74 4.45 10.12
C GLN A 78 -7.37 2.97 10.21
N ALA A 79 -7.07 2.33 9.08
CA ALA A 79 -6.64 0.95 9.04
C ALA A 79 -5.34 0.73 9.81
N ALA A 80 -4.34 1.61 9.64
CA ALA A 80 -3.07 1.51 10.35
C ALA A 80 -3.21 1.60 11.88
N GLN A 81 -4.27 2.28 12.38
CA GLN A 81 -4.60 2.38 13.80
C GLN A 81 -5.48 1.22 14.30
N SER A 82 -6.09 0.45 13.40
CA SER A 82 -6.98 -0.65 13.77
C SER A 82 -6.19 -1.92 14.13
N SER A 83 -6.69 -2.68 15.10
CA SER A 83 -6.06 -3.95 15.54
C SER A 83 -5.96 -4.98 14.41
N THR A 84 -6.88 -4.91 13.45
CA THR A 84 -6.94 -5.82 12.31
C THR A 84 -6.16 -5.33 11.09
N ARG A 85 -5.67 -4.08 11.11
CA ARG A 85 -5.03 -3.42 9.97
C ARG A 85 -5.89 -3.38 8.70
N ARG A 86 -7.21 -3.29 8.90
CA ARG A 86 -8.20 -3.27 7.82
C ARG A 86 -9.18 -2.12 8.01
N ALA A 87 -9.73 -1.66 6.89
CA ALA A 87 -10.80 -0.69 6.80
C ALA A 87 -11.48 -0.80 5.43
N TYR A 88 -12.52 -0.01 5.19
CA TYR A 88 -13.26 0.01 3.93
C TYR A 88 -13.07 1.34 3.21
N VAL A 89 -12.87 1.28 1.90
CA VAL A 89 -13.00 2.42 0.97
C VAL A 89 -14.21 2.14 0.09
N GLY A 90 -15.26 2.93 0.21
CA GLY A 90 -16.59 2.55 -0.31
C GLY A 90 -16.99 1.14 0.18
N GLU A 91 -17.21 0.22 -0.77
CA GLU A 91 -17.60 -1.16 -0.49
C GLU A 91 -16.40 -2.13 -0.38
N GLN A 92 -15.18 -1.67 -0.68
CA GLN A 92 -14.00 -2.53 -0.75
C GLN A 92 -13.26 -2.56 0.58
N GLU A 93 -13.13 -3.75 1.18
CA GLU A 93 -12.26 -3.98 2.33
C GLU A 93 -10.80 -3.98 1.87
N ILE A 94 -9.95 -3.17 2.51
CA ILE A 94 -8.51 -3.15 2.29
C ILE A 94 -7.75 -3.65 3.52
N ILE A 95 -6.56 -4.20 3.30
CA ILE A 95 -5.57 -4.46 4.34
C ILE A 95 -4.37 -3.53 4.13
N VAL A 96 -3.80 -3.02 5.23
CA VAL A 96 -2.77 -1.99 5.20
C VAL A 96 -1.54 -2.41 6.00
N GLY A 97 -0.39 -2.40 5.35
CA GLY A 97 0.91 -2.36 5.99
C GLY A 97 1.40 -0.92 6.10
N ASN A 98 2.18 -0.62 7.14
CA ASN A 98 2.80 0.68 7.27
C ASN A 98 4.13 0.62 8.02
N TYR A 99 5.02 1.54 7.67
CA TYR A 99 6.28 1.72 8.39
C TYR A 99 6.66 3.19 8.41
N GLY A 100 7.19 3.67 9.53
CA GLY A 100 7.55 5.07 9.70
C GLY A 100 8.80 5.30 10.51
N GLN A 101 9.53 6.34 10.14
CA GLN A 101 10.76 6.83 10.77
C GLN A 101 10.91 8.33 10.48
N ASP A 102 11.48 9.10 11.42
CA ASP A 102 11.84 10.51 11.24
C ASP A 102 10.69 11.39 10.73
N GLY A 103 9.48 11.14 11.23
CA GLY A 103 8.27 11.87 10.84
C GLY A 103 7.71 11.49 9.46
N THR A 104 8.34 10.58 8.72
CA THR A 104 7.80 9.99 7.48
C THR A 104 7.14 8.66 7.78
N THR A 105 5.96 8.41 7.21
CA THR A 105 5.29 7.11 7.23
C THR A 105 4.91 6.71 5.80
N ILE A 106 5.24 5.48 5.43
CA ILE A 106 4.78 4.82 4.20
C ILE A 106 3.60 3.94 4.55
N PHE A 107 2.53 4.02 3.76
CA PHE A 107 1.38 3.14 3.79
C PHE A 107 1.32 2.37 2.48
N VAL A 108 1.14 1.06 2.57
CA VAL A 108 0.91 0.18 1.41
C VAL A 108 -0.34 -0.63 1.68
N SER A 109 -1.29 -0.63 0.75
CA SER A 109 -2.55 -1.36 0.90
C SER A 109 -2.87 -2.24 -0.29
N GLU A 110 -3.68 -3.27 -0.05
CA GLU A 110 -4.26 -4.12 -1.09
C GLU A 110 -5.73 -4.44 -0.76
N THR A 111 -6.54 -4.71 -1.77
CA THR A 111 -7.95 -5.12 -1.60
C THR A 111 -8.08 -6.59 -1.18
N MET A 112 -8.95 -6.84 -0.21
CA MET A 112 -9.19 -8.17 0.37
C MET A 112 -9.87 -9.15 -0.59
N GLU A 113 -10.71 -8.65 -1.49
CA GLU A 113 -11.39 -9.46 -2.51
C GLU A 113 -10.42 -10.15 -3.46
N ARG A 114 -9.23 -9.58 -3.65
CA ARG A 114 -8.15 -10.16 -4.47
C ARG A 114 -7.36 -11.19 -3.69
N LEU A 115 -7.00 -10.90 -2.43
CA LEU A 115 -6.36 -11.89 -1.56
C LEU A 115 -7.17 -13.17 -1.45
N ARG A 116 -8.49 -13.06 -1.32
CA ARG A 116 -9.38 -14.23 -1.30
C ARG A 116 -9.32 -14.99 -2.63
N ARG A 117 -9.40 -14.30 -3.78
CA ARG A 117 -9.31 -14.93 -5.11
C ARG A 117 -7.97 -15.62 -5.38
N SER A 118 -6.85 -15.00 -4.99
CA SER A 118 -5.52 -15.58 -5.14
C SER A 118 -5.38 -16.88 -4.35
N VAL A 119 -5.79 -16.86 -3.08
CA VAL A 119 -5.77 -18.05 -2.21
C VAL A 119 -6.66 -19.16 -2.77
N TRP A 120 -7.84 -18.82 -3.30
CA TRP A 120 -8.72 -19.79 -3.96
C TRP A 120 -8.08 -20.43 -5.20
N ASN A 121 -7.44 -19.63 -6.06
CA ASN A 121 -6.78 -20.15 -7.26
C ASN A 121 -5.62 -21.10 -6.93
N ASP A 122 -4.81 -20.77 -5.93
CA ASP A 122 -3.71 -21.63 -5.48
C ASP A 122 -4.21 -22.97 -4.92
N LEU A 123 -5.32 -22.95 -4.18
CA LEU A 123 -5.96 -24.14 -3.62
C LEU A 123 -6.58 -25.05 -4.70
N VAL A 124 -7.15 -24.47 -5.76
CA VAL A 124 -7.71 -25.23 -6.88
C VAL A 124 -6.60 -25.87 -7.72
N LEU A 125 -5.50 -25.17 -7.98
CA LEU A 125 -4.37 -25.72 -8.75
C LEU A 125 -3.68 -26.87 -8.02
N ARG A 126 -3.58 -26.81 -6.69
CA ARG A 126 -2.98 -27.87 -5.85
C ARG A 126 -3.85 -29.12 -5.69
N GLN A 127 -5.15 -29.06 -5.98
CA GLN A 127 -6.03 -30.23 -5.95
C GLN A 127 -6.12 -30.96 -7.30
N ASN A 128 -5.58 -30.37 -8.36
CA ASN A 128 -5.53 -30.94 -9.71
C ASN A 128 -4.09 -31.32 -10.15
N SER A 129 -3.15 -31.41 -9.21
CA SER A 129 -1.75 -31.82 -9.43
C SER A 129 -1.43 -33.13 -8.72
#